data_AF-A0A6P3RGC4-F1
#
_entry.id   AF-A0A6P3RGC4-F1
#
_cell.length_a   1.000
_cell.length_b   1.000
_cell.length_c   1.000
_cell.angle_alpha   90.00
_cell.angle_beta   90.00
_cell.angle_gamma   90.00
#
_symmetry.space_group_name_H-M   'P 1'
#
loop_
_entity.id
_entity.type
_entity.pdbx_description
1 polymer ?
#
loop_
_entity_poly.entity_id
_entity_poly.type
_entity_poly.pdbx_seq_one_letter_code
_entity_poly.pdbx_strand_id
1 'polypeptide(L)'
;MGKKSRVKTQKSGTGATASVSPKETLNLTSELLQKCSSPAPGPGKEWEEYVQIRSLVEKIRKKQKGLSVTFDGKREDYFPDLMKWASENGASVEGFEMVDFKEEGFGLRATRDIKAEELFLWVPRKLLMTVESAKNSVLGPLYSQDRILQAMGNITLAFHLLCERADPNSFWQPYIQTLPSEYDTPLYFEEDEVRYLQSTQAIHDVFSQYKNTARQYAYFYKVIQTHPHANKLPLKDSFTYEDYRWAVSSVMTRQNQIPTEDGSRVTLALIPLWDMCNHTNGLITTGYNLEDDRCECVALRDFRAGEQKS
;
A
#
# COMPACT_ATOMS: atom_id res chain seq x y z
N MET A 1 -25.91 18.51 -26.20
CA MET A 1 -26.50 18.65 -24.85
C MET A 1 -25.60 17.92 -23.87
N GLY A 2 -24.64 18.64 -23.26
CA GLY A 2 -23.65 18.05 -22.37
C GLY A 2 -24.07 18.17 -20.91
N LYS A 3 -24.33 17.04 -20.24
CA LYS A 3 -24.47 16.97 -18.79
C LYS A 3 -23.08 16.86 -18.17
N LYS A 4 -22.56 17.96 -17.62
CA LYS A 4 -21.39 17.93 -16.73
C LYS A 4 -21.85 17.38 -15.38
N SER A 5 -21.40 16.17 -15.04
CA SER A 5 -21.53 15.62 -13.69
C SER A 5 -20.63 16.43 -12.76
N ARG A 6 -21.19 16.90 -11.64
CA ARG A 6 -20.52 17.77 -10.67
C ARG A 6 -20.23 16.91 -9.44
N VAL A 7 -18.96 16.54 -9.25
CA VAL A 7 -18.49 15.89 -8.01
C VAL A 7 -18.77 16.85 -6.85
N LYS A 8 -19.55 16.39 -5.86
CA LYS A 8 -19.82 17.11 -4.62
C LYS A 8 -18.98 16.48 -3.52
N THR A 9 -17.96 17.19 -3.06
CA THR A 9 -17.26 16.90 -1.80
C THR A 9 -18.22 17.22 -0.65
N GLN A 10 -18.84 16.21 -0.04
CA GLN A 10 -19.78 16.42 1.06
C GLN A 10 -19.06 16.21 2.40
N LYS A 11 -18.90 17.29 3.16
CA LYS A 11 -18.55 17.23 4.59
C LYS A 11 -19.70 16.55 5.33
N SER A 12 -19.54 15.29 5.70
CA SER A 12 -20.44 14.64 6.66
C SER A 12 -20.08 15.10 8.08
N GLY A 13 -21.09 15.62 8.77
CA GLY A 13 -21.02 15.95 10.18
C GLY A 13 -21.87 14.97 10.97
N THR A 14 -21.23 14.16 11.81
CA THR A 14 -21.82 13.50 12.98
C THR A 14 -20.68 13.17 13.95
N GLY A 15 -20.74 13.75 15.17
CA GLY A 15 -19.77 13.55 16.25
C GLY A 15 -18.60 14.53 16.21
N ALA A 16 -18.71 15.66 16.91
CA ALA A 16 -17.58 16.55 17.15
C ALA A 16 -16.60 15.89 18.13
N THR A 17 -15.78 14.96 17.65
CA THR A 17 -14.45 14.76 18.24
C THR A 17 -13.73 16.10 18.09
N ALA A 18 -13.35 16.70 19.22
CA ALA A 18 -12.65 17.99 19.22
C ALA A 18 -11.51 17.93 18.20
N SER A 19 -11.60 18.74 17.14
CA SER A 19 -10.60 18.78 16.09
C SER A 19 -9.27 19.16 16.74
N VAL A 20 -8.36 18.19 16.84
CA VAL A 20 -7.08 18.39 17.50
C VAL A 20 -6.29 19.45 16.76
N SER A 21 -5.72 20.39 17.50
CA SER A 21 -4.94 21.46 16.89
C SER A 21 -3.71 20.87 16.16
N PRO A 22 -3.32 21.38 14.98
CA PRO A 22 -2.12 20.93 14.29
C PRO A 22 -0.85 20.93 15.17
N LYS A 23 -0.79 21.88 16.12
CA LYS A 23 0.28 22.00 17.11
C LYS A 23 0.33 20.82 18.08
N GLU A 24 -0.82 20.35 18.54
CA GLU A 24 -0.91 19.19 19.44
C GLU A 24 -0.48 17.90 18.71
N THR A 25 -0.94 17.69 17.47
CA THR A 25 -0.50 16.54 16.66
C THR A 25 1.01 16.58 16.43
N LEU A 26 1.57 17.75 16.11
CA LEU A 26 3.01 17.91 15.91
C LEU A 26 3.81 17.58 17.18
N ASN A 27 3.33 17.99 18.36
CA ASN A 27 3.96 17.64 19.63
C ASN A 27 3.96 16.13 19.88
N LEU A 28 2.81 15.47 19.69
CA LEU A 28 2.69 14.01 19.85
C LEU A 28 3.58 13.24 18.87
N THR A 29 3.64 13.67 17.60
CA THR A 29 4.55 13.06 16.62
C THR A 29 6.02 13.30 16.96
N SER A 30 6.37 14.44 17.55
CA SER A 30 7.75 14.71 17.99
C SER A 30 8.14 13.81 19.17
N GLU A 31 7.24 13.60 20.13
CA GLU A 31 7.41 12.64 21.23
C GLU A 31 7.58 11.20 20.69
N LEU A 32 6.71 10.79 19.75
CA LEU A 32 6.80 9.48 19.11
C LEU A 32 8.13 9.29 18.37
N LEU A 33 8.58 10.30 17.61
CA LEU A 33 9.85 10.26 16.88
C LEU A 33 11.02 10.08 17.84
N GLN A 34 11.06 10.82 18.95
CA GLN A 34 12.10 10.70 19.97
C GLN A 34 12.07 9.30 20.60
N LYS A 35 10.88 8.79 20.95
CA LYS A 35 10.72 7.46 21.54
C LYS A 35 11.22 6.36 20.61
N CYS A 36 10.79 6.36 19.35
CA CYS A 36 11.16 5.30 18.41
C CYS A 36 12.58 5.42 17.83
N SER A 37 13.25 6.57 18.02
CA SER A 37 14.65 6.79 17.66
C SER A 37 15.62 6.48 18.79
N SER A 38 15.11 6.14 19.99
CA SER A 38 15.95 5.67 21.09
C SER A 38 16.59 4.33 20.74
N PRO A 39 17.83 4.06 21.20
CA PRO A 39 18.50 2.77 21.01
C PRO A 39 17.62 1.59 21.43
N ALA A 40 17.92 0.39 20.92
CA ALA A 40 17.25 -0.81 21.35
C ALA A 40 17.34 -0.92 22.89
N PRO A 41 16.21 -1.16 23.59
CA PRO A 41 16.25 -1.34 25.03
C PRO A 41 17.02 -2.62 25.36
N GLY A 42 17.50 -2.74 26.60
CA GLY A 42 18.17 -3.97 27.02
C GLY A 42 17.28 -5.21 26.83
N PRO A 43 17.87 -6.41 26.65
CA PRO A 43 17.11 -7.66 26.52
C PRO A 43 16.05 -7.80 27.61
N GLY A 44 14.83 -8.20 27.22
CA GLY A 44 13.70 -8.34 28.14
C GLY A 44 12.92 -7.06 28.44
N LYS A 45 13.26 -5.91 27.84
CA LYS A 45 12.49 -4.65 27.94
C LYS A 45 11.75 -4.25 26.66
N GLU A 46 11.80 -5.10 25.64
CA GLU A 46 11.23 -4.81 24.31
C GLU A 46 9.70 -4.80 24.34
N TRP A 47 9.07 -5.67 25.13
CA TRP A 47 7.62 -5.69 25.30
C TRP A 47 7.12 -4.39 25.94
N GLU A 48 7.76 -3.93 27.02
CA GLU A 48 7.41 -2.66 27.65
C GLU A 48 7.62 -1.48 26.70
N GLU A 49 8.68 -1.49 25.91
CA GLU A 49 8.88 -0.47 24.87
C GLU A 49 7.77 -0.53 23.81
N TYR A 50 7.42 -1.72 23.32
CA TYR A 50 6.35 -1.94 22.36
C TYR A 50 5.01 -1.37 22.86
N VAL A 51 4.60 -1.71 24.08
CA VAL A 51 3.35 -1.21 24.69
C VAL A 51 3.39 0.31 24.85
N GLN A 52 4.53 0.90 25.22
CA GLN A 52 4.69 2.36 25.31
C GLN A 52 4.56 3.05 23.95
N ILE A 53 5.17 2.50 22.89
CA ILE A 53 5.04 3.01 21.53
C ILE A 53 3.59 2.86 21.05
N ARG A 54 2.95 1.69 21.30
CA ARG A 54 1.56 1.42 20.95
C ARG A 54 0.62 2.44 21.60
N SER A 55 0.80 2.73 22.89
CA SER A 55 0.02 3.74 23.61
C SER A 55 0.10 5.14 22.97
N LEU A 56 1.30 5.57 22.56
CA LEU A 56 1.49 6.85 21.85
C LEU A 56 0.84 6.85 20.47
N VAL A 57 1.01 5.76 19.71
CA VAL A 57 0.39 5.59 18.39
C VAL A 57 -1.14 5.65 18.51
N GLU A 58 -1.74 4.90 19.44
CA GLU A 58 -3.18 4.88 19.64
C GLU A 58 -3.72 6.24 20.11
N LYS A 59 -2.96 6.96 20.95
CA LYS A 59 -3.30 8.33 21.34
C LYS A 59 -3.33 9.28 20.13
N ILE A 60 -2.41 9.13 19.18
CA ILE A 60 -2.40 9.89 17.91
C ILE A 60 -3.57 9.47 17.03
N ARG A 61 -3.77 8.16 16.82
CA ARG A 61 -4.83 7.62 15.96
C ARG A 61 -6.23 8.05 16.40
N LYS A 62 -6.55 7.97 17.71
CA LYS A 62 -7.83 8.40 18.28
C LYS A 62 -8.12 9.90 18.10
N LYS A 63 -7.08 10.70 17.82
CA LYS A 63 -7.16 12.14 17.54
C LYS A 63 -7.23 12.46 16.05
N GLN A 64 -7.09 11.46 15.18
CA GLN A 64 -7.16 11.57 13.72
C GLN A 64 -8.46 10.94 13.20
N LYS A 65 -8.73 11.09 11.90
CA LYS A 65 -9.99 10.66 11.26
C LYS A 65 -9.88 9.32 10.51
N GLY A 66 -8.88 8.49 10.82
CA GLY A 66 -8.59 7.29 10.04
C GLY A 66 -7.93 7.62 8.70
N LEU A 67 -8.25 6.87 7.65
CA LEU A 67 -7.77 7.14 6.29
C LEU A 67 -8.25 8.52 5.81
N SER A 68 -7.32 9.32 5.28
CA SER A 68 -7.59 10.66 4.77
C SER A 68 -8.51 10.65 3.55
N VAL A 69 -8.41 9.61 2.73
CA VAL A 69 -9.25 9.39 1.55
C VAL A 69 -9.94 8.05 1.66
N THR A 70 -11.26 8.07 1.59
CA THR A 70 -12.15 6.91 1.51
C THR A 70 -12.98 7.04 0.24
N PHE A 71 -13.51 5.92 -0.25
CA PHE A 71 -14.32 5.86 -1.46
C PHE A 71 -15.75 5.43 -1.10
N ASP A 72 -16.76 5.99 -1.78
CA ASP A 72 -18.17 5.80 -1.39
C ASP A 72 -18.71 4.38 -1.70
N GLY A 73 -18.23 3.77 -2.80
CA GLY A 73 -18.58 2.41 -3.22
C GLY A 73 -17.80 1.32 -2.49
N LYS A 74 -18.28 0.07 -2.62
CA LYS A 74 -17.57 -1.11 -2.14
C LYS A 74 -16.39 -1.45 -3.04
N ARG A 75 -15.47 -2.26 -2.54
CA ARG A 75 -14.26 -2.66 -3.27
C ARG A 75 -14.59 -3.30 -4.63
N GLU A 76 -15.61 -4.17 -4.65
CA GLU A 76 -16.05 -4.88 -5.84
C GLU A 76 -16.70 -3.99 -6.90
N ASP A 77 -17.22 -2.83 -6.51
CA ASP A 77 -17.83 -1.87 -7.44
C ASP A 77 -16.78 -1.27 -8.40
N TYR A 78 -15.49 -1.28 -8.03
CA TYR A 78 -14.39 -0.70 -8.81
C TYR A 78 -13.65 -1.71 -9.71
N PHE A 79 -13.89 -3.03 -9.57
CA PHE A 79 -13.24 -4.02 -10.42
C PHE A 79 -13.54 -3.86 -11.93
N PRO A 80 -14.77 -3.48 -12.36
CA PRO A 80 -15.02 -3.22 -13.77
C PRO A 80 -14.14 -2.11 -14.35
N ASP A 81 -13.90 -1.04 -13.58
CA ASP A 81 -13.05 0.07 -13.99
C ASP A 81 -11.57 -0.34 -14.04
N LEU A 82 -11.11 -1.18 -13.09
CA LEU A 82 -9.78 -1.79 -13.15
C LEU A 82 -9.59 -2.60 -14.43
N MET A 83 -10.55 -3.48 -14.77
CA MET A 83 -10.48 -4.32 -15.98
C MET A 83 -10.47 -3.47 -17.25
N LYS A 84 -11.33 -2.45 -17.31
CA LYS A 84 -11.37 -1.54 -18.45
C LYS A 84 -10.05 -0.79 -18.61
N TRP A 85 -9.54 -0.18 -17.54
CA TRP A 85 -8.26 0.55 -17.56
C TRP A 85 -7.08 -0.36 -17.93
N ALA A 86 -7.03 -1.57 -17.38
CA ALA A 86 -5.98 -2.53 -17.70
C ALA A 86 -6.04 -2.94 -19.18
N SER A 87 -7.25 -3.20 -19.70
CA SER A 87 -7.49 -3.52 -21.12
C SER A 87 -7.05 -2.39 -22.06
N GLU A 88 -7.44 -1.15 -21.76
CA GLU A 88 -7.08 0.05 -22.54
C GLU A 88 -5.56 0.28 -22.62
N ASN A 89 -4.79 -0.33 -21.71
CA ASN A 89 -3.34 -0.24 -21.66
C ASN A 89 -2.63 -1.56 -22.01
N GLY A 90 -3.33 -2.54 -22.56
CA GLY A 90 -2.74 -3.74 -23.16
C GLY A 90 -2.51 -4.92 -22.22
N ALA A 91 -3.09 -4.92 -21.01
CA ALA A 91 -3.07 -6.10 -20.14
C ALA A 91 -4.09 -7.16 -20.59
N SER A 92 -3.82 -8.42 -20.23
CA SER A 92 -4.79 -9.51 -20.34
C SER A 92 -5.95 -9.30 -19.37
N VAL A 93 -7.19 -9.34 -19.86
CA VAL A 93 -8.41 -9.13 -19.03
C VAL A 93 -9.47 -10.20 -19.27
N GLU A 94 -9.13 -11.26 -19.99
CA GLU A 94 -10.04 -12.34 -20.34
C GLU A 94 -9.63 -13.66 -19.66
N GLY A 95 -10.59 -14.59 -19.53
CA GLY A 95 -10.33 -15.90 -18.94
C GLY A 95 -10.24 -15.89 -17.41
N PHE A 96 -10.63 -14.80 -16.75
CA PHE A 96 -10.82 -14.74 -15.30
C PHE A 96 -11.84 -13.69 -14.86
N GLU A 97 -12.25 -13.79 -13.61
CA GLU A 97 -13.09 -12.84 -12.89
C GLU A 97 -12.60 -12.68 -11.45
N MET A 98 -12.93 -11.57 -10.80
CA MET A 98 -12.62 -11.34 -9.38
C MET A 98 -13.72 -11.92 -8.50
N VAL A 99 -13.32 -12.69 -7.50
CA VAL A 99 -14.25 -13.36 -6.57
C VAL A 99 -13.74 -13.19 -5.14
N ASP A 100 -14.64 -12.93 -4.21
CA ASP A 100 -14.34 -12.94 -2.77
C ASP A 100 -14.35 -14.38 -2.25
N PHE A 101 -13.17 -14.92 -1.98
CA PHE A 101 -13.00 -16.25 -1.39
C PHE A 101 -12.99 -16.14 0.13
N LYS A 102 -13.62 -17.11 0.81
CA LYS A 102 -13.83 -17.05 2.26
C LYS A 102 -12.53 -17.03 3.08
N GLU A 103 -11.48 -17.70 2.62
CA GLU A 103 -10.24 -17.87 3.39
C GLU A 103 -9.19 -16.81 3.04
N GLU A 104 -9.02 -16.51 1.76
CA GLU A 104 -7.97 -15.62 1.25
C GLU A 104 -8.47 -14.21 0.88
N GLY A 105 -9.79 -13.99 0.93
CA GLY A 105 -10.44 -12.78 0.44
C GLY A 105 -10.48 -12.74 -1.10
N PHE A 106 -10.51 -11.53 -1.65
CA PHE A 106 -10.60 -11.36 -3.11
C PHE A 106 -9.41 -11.97 -3.86
N GLY A 107 -9.71 -12.82 -4.84
CA GLY A 107 -8.75 -13.40 -5.76
C GLY A 107 -9.27 -13.55 -7.18
N LEU A 108 -8.48 -14.14 -8.07
CA LEU A 108 -8.88 -14.45 -9.45
C LEU A 108 -9.46 -15.86 -9.57
N ARG A 109 -10.60 -16.00 -10.25
CA ARG A 109 -11.20 -17.29 -10.62
C ARG A 109 -11.13 -17.49 -12.13
N ALA A 110 -10.81 -18.69 -12.60
CA ALA A 110 -10.80 -19.01 -14.02
C ALA A 110 -12.23 -19.08 -14.59
N THR A 111 -12.47 -18.44 -15.74
CA THR A 111 -13.77 -18.50 -16.45
C THR A 111 -13.75 -19.46 -17.64
N ARG A 112 -12.60 -20.09 -17.87
CA ARG A 112 -12.36 -21.16 -18.84
C ARG A 112 -11.28 -22.08 -18.29
N ASP A 113 -11.10 -23.24 -18.92
CA ASP A 113 -9.96 -24.09 -18.62
C ASP A 113 -8.66 -23.41 -19.08
N ILE A 114 -7.63 -23.50 -18.24
CA ILE A 114 -6.29 -22.95 -18.45
C ILE A 114 -5.31 -24.07 -18.18
N LYS A 115 -4.43 -24.35 -19.13
CA LYS A 115 -3.45 -25.43 -18.99
C LYS A 115 -2.23 -24.94 -18.23
N ALA A 116 -1.56 -25.84 -17.53
CA ALA A 116 -0.23 -25.59 -16.99
C ALA A 116 0.68 -25.02 -18.09
N GLU A 117 1.54 -24.06 -17.71
CA GLU A 117 2.47 -23.34 -18.59
C GLU A 117 1.80 -22.42 -19.64
N GLU A 118 0.47 -22.33 -19.67
CA GLU A 118 -0.21 -21.36 -20.52
C GLU A 118 0.02 -19.93 -20.01
N LEU A 119 0.53 -19.05 -20.88
CA LEU A 119 0.59 -17.62 -20.62
C LEU A 119 -0.84 -17.05 -20.61
N PHE A 120 -1.38 -16.87 -19.41
CA PHE A 120 -2.77 -16.44 -19.22
C PHE A 120 -2.88 -15.01 -18.70
N LEU A 121 -1.81 -14.44 -18.15
CA LEU A 121 -1.82 -13.09 -17.59
C LEU A 121 -0.55 -12.32 -17.95
N TRP A 122 -0.70 -11.11 -18.50
CA TRP A 122 0.39 -10.16 -18.68
C TRP A 122 -0.02 -8.73 -18.34
N VAL A 123 0.94 -7.94 -17.83
CA VAL A 123 0.72 -6.55 -17.37
C VAL A 123 1.86 -5.65 -17.89
N PRO A 124 1.60 -4.76 -18.87
CA PRO A 124 2.59 -3.82 -19.39
C PRO A 124 3.13 -2.87 -18.32
N ARG A 125 4.42 -2.48 -18.41
CA ARG A 125 5.09 -1.59 -17.44
C ARG A 125 4.30 -0.32 -17.11
N LYS A 126 3.65 0.26 -18.12
CA LYS A 126 2.85 1.49 -17.99
C LYS A 126 1.83 1.43 -16.86
N LEU A 127 1.28 0.25 -16.58
CA LEU A 127 0.28 0.05 -15.52
C LEU A 127 0.89 -0.01 -14.12
N LEU A 128 2.18 -0.32 -13.99
CA LEU A 128 2.83 -0.51 -12.70
C LEU A 128 3.05 0.83 -11.99
N MET A 129 3.03 0.78 -10.65
CA MET A 129 3.56 1.87 -9.82
C MET A 129 4.97 1.49 -9.39
N THR A 130 5.98 2.26 -9.82
CA THR A 130 7.40 1.96 -9.57
C THR A 130 8.08 3.09 -8.80
N VAL A 131 9.32 2.85 -8.36
CA VAL A 131 10.15 3.93 -7.80
C VAL A 131 10.44 5.00 -8.86
N GLU A 132 10.50 4.64 -10.15
CA GLU A 132 10.67 5.55 -11.27
C GLU A 132 9.42 6.43 -11.48
N SER A 133 8.22 5.86 -11.47
CA SER A 133 6.98 6.64 -11.57
C SER A 133 6.82 7.57 -10.36
N ALA A 134 7.24 7.13 -9.17
CA ALA A 134 7.26 7.96 -7.96
C ALA A 134 8.17 9.19 -8.12
N LYS A 135 9.39 9.02 -8.65
CA LYS A 135 10.34 10.12 -8.94
C LYS A 135 9.77 11.14 -9.93
N ASN A 136 8.97 10.67 -10.89
CA ASN A 136 8.37 11.51 -11.92
C ASN A 136 7.00 12.10 -11.53
N SER A 137 6.49 11.76 -10.34
CA SER A 137 5.20 12.24 -9.81
C SER A 137 5.33 13.54 -9.02
N VAL A 138 4.23 13.98 -8.40
CA VAL A 138 4.21 15.11 -7.44
C VAL A 138 5.17 14.90 -6.25
N LEU A 139 5.56 13.64 -5.96
CA LEU A 139 6.53 13.29 -4.92
C LEU A 139 7.98 13.61 -5.31
N GLY A 140 8.29 13.72 -6.60
CA GLY A 140 9.65 13.90 -7.14
C GLY A 140 10.48 15.00 -6.47
N PRO A 141 9.95 16.22 -6.28
CA PRO A 141 10.66 17.28 -5.59
C PRO A 141 11.09 16.90 -4.17
N LEU A 142 10.21 16.27 -3.38
CA LEU A 142 10.57 15.83 -2.02
C LEU A 142 11.55 14.64 -2.07
N TYR A 143 11.33 13.68 -2.96
CA TYR A 143 12.24 12.54 -3.19
C TYR A 143 13.68 13.00 -3.41
N SER A 144 13.90 14.05 -4.21
CA SER A 144 15.25 14.57 -4.49
C SER A 144 15.99 15.15 -3.28
N GLN A 145 15.27 15.45 -2.19
CA GLN A 145 15.84 16.07 -0.98
C GLN A 145 15.90 15.13 0.21
N ASP A 146 15.01 14.14 0.27
CA ASP A 146 14.90 13.23 1.41
C ASP A 146 15.76 11.97 1.23
N ARG A 147 16.72 11.75 2.13
CA ARG A 147 17.64 10.60 2.06
C ARG A 147 16.96 9.26 2.32
N ILE A 148 15.88 9.24 3.09
CA ILE A 148 15.16 7.99 3.39
C ILE A 148 14.41 7.55 2.13
N LEU A 149 13.72 8.46 1.44
CA LEU A 149 13.07 8.16 0.16
C LEU A 149 14.07 7.64 -0.88
N GLN A 150 15.26 8.26 -0.98
CA GLN A 150 16.31 7.83 -1.92
C GLN A 150 16.89 6.45 -1.61
N ALA A 151 17.04 6.12 -0.32
CA ALA A 151 17.66 4.87 0.10
C ALA A 151 16.65 3.71 0.19
N MET A 152 15.36 3.99 0.36
CA MET A 152 14.33 3.00 0.69
C MET A 152 13.19 3.05 -0.33
N GLY A 153 13.33 2.27 -1.42
CA GLY A 153 12.35 2.21 -2.51
C GLY A 153 10.95 1.79 -2.07
N ASN A 154 10.84 0.91 -1.07
CA ASN A 154 9.58 0.48 -0.48
C ASN A 154 8.83 1.64 0.22
N ILE A 155 9.55 2.51 0.93
CA ILE A 155 8.97 3.72 1.53
C ILE A 155 8.56 4.70 0.43
N THR A 156 9.39 4.84 -0.61
CA THR A 156 9.05 5.68 -1.77
C THR A 156 7.76 5.20 -2.46
N LEU A 157 7.58 3.89 -2.64
CA LEU A 157 6.32 3.34 -3.17
C LEU A 157 5.14 3.64 -2.25
N ALA A 158 5.30 3.56 -0.92
CA ALA A 158 4.22 3.85 0.01
C ALA A 158 3.76 5.32 -0.09
N PHE A 159 4.70 6.27 -0.19
CA PHE A 159 4.36 7.68 -0.39
C PHE A 159 3.80 7.96 -1.78
N HIS A 160 4.29 7.28 -2.82
CA HIS A 160 3.73 7.39 -4.17
C HIS A 160 2.27 6.94 -4.15
N LEU A 161 1.98 5.77 -3.57
CA LEU A 161 0.63 5.24 -3.42
C LEU A 161 -0.30 6.21 -2.70
N LEU A 162 0.15 6.85 -1.61
CA LEU A 162 -0.64 7.84 -0.89
C LEU A 162 -0.88 9.12 -1.68
N CYS A 163 0.12 9.63 -2.39
CA CYS A 163 -0.03 10.83 -3.20
C CYS A 163 -1.02 10.61 -4.35
N GLU A 164 -0.89 9.48 -5.06
CA GLU A 164 -1.79 9.10 -6.15
C GLU A 164 -3.20 8.81 -5.62
N ARG A 165 -3.34 8.15 -4.45
CA ARG A 165 -4.64 7.92 -3.80
C ARG A 165 -5.38 9.23 -3.54
N ALA A 166 -4.66 10.27 -3.16
CA ALA A 166 -5.23 11.56 -2.83
C ALA A 166 -5.40 12.50 -4.04
N ASP A 167 -4.95 12.11 -5.24
CA ASP A 167 -5.24 12.81 -6.49
C ASP A 167 -6.42 12.13 -7.22
N PRO A 168 -7.61 12.76 -7.27
CA PRO A 168 -8.78 12.20 -7.95
C PRO A 168 -8.60 11.97 -9.46
N ASN A 169 -7.58 12.56 -10.07
CA ASN A 169 -7.28 12.40 -11.50
C ASN A 169 -6.06 11.50 -11.75
N SER A 170 -5.55 10.83 -10.71
CA SER A 170 -4.41 9.93 -10.86
C SER A 170 -4.71 8.84 -11.88
N PHE A 171 -3.73 8.57 -12.74
CA PHE A 171 -3.77 7.48 -13.71
C PHE A 171 -4.03 6.12 -13.06
N TRP A 172 -3.58 5.93 -11.82
CA TRP A 172 -3.70 4.67 -11.08
C TRP A 172 -4.95 4.60 -10.18
N GLN A 173 -5.89 5.55 -10.25
CA GLN A 173 -7.14 5.48 -9.49
C GLN A 173 -7.89 4.14 -9.64
N PRO A 174 -8.05 3.56 -10.85
CA PRO A 174 -8.71 2.26 -11.00
C PRO A 174 -8.05 1.12 -10.22
N TYR A 175 -6.72 1.15 -10.07
CA TYR A 175 -5.99 0.20 -9.24
C TYR A 175 -6.17 0.52 -7.75
N ILE A 176 -5.94 1.76 -7.34
CA ILE A 176 -5.95 2.17 -5.93
C ILE A 176 -7.32 1.96 -5.27
N GLN A 177 -8.42 2.18 -6.01
CA GLN A 177 -9.78 1.96 -5.52
C GLN A 177 -10.11 0.48 -5.28
N THR A 178 -9.37 -0.43 -5.93
CA THR A 178 -9.52 -1.89 -5.77
C THR A 178 -8.59 -2.50 -4.73
N LEU A 179 -7.74 -1.71 -4.06
CA LEU A 179 -6.90 -2.21 -2.97
C LEU A 179 -7.74 -2.50 -1.70
N PRO A 180 -7.31 -3.46 -0.86
CA PRO A 180 -7.90 -3.64 0.47
C PRO A 180 -7.83 -2.33 1.26
N SER A 181 -8.84 -2.05 2.08
CA SER A 181 -8.80 -0.91 3.00
C SER A 181 -8.11 -1.23 4.33
N GLU A 182 -7.96 -2.53 4.63
CA GLU A 182 -7.31 -3.06 5.84
C GLU A 182 -6.50 -4.33 5.48
N TYR A 183 -5.59 -4.73 6.36
CA TYR A 183 -4.67 -5.86 6.17
C TYR A 183 -4.45 -6.58 7.50
N ASP A 184 -4.03 -7.85 7.43
CA ASP A 184 -3.72 -8.66 8.61
C ASP A 184 -2.22 -8.68 8.95
N THR A 185 -1.49 -7.59 8.65
CA THR A 185 -0.10 -7.46 9.09
C THR A 185 -0.06 -7.20 10.61
N PRO A 186 1.02 -7.55 11.33
CA PRO A 186 1.13 -7.30 12.77
C PRO A 186 0.95 -5.83 13.22
N LEU A 187 0.95 -4.88 12.28
CA LEU A 187 0.59 -3.47 12.52
C LEU A 187 -0.90 -3.25 12.85
N TYR A 188 -1.76 -4.20 12.49
CA TYR A 188 -3.20 -4.18 12.73
C TYR A 188 -3.61 -5.03 13.93
N PHE A 189 -2.74 -5.93 14.39
CA PHE A 189 -3.05 -6.79 15.53
C PHE A 189 -3.32 -5.99 16.79
N GLU A 190 -4.22 -6.51 17.61
CA GLU A 190 -4.44 -6.07 18.97
C GLU A 190 -3.27 -6.43 19.88
N GLU A 191 -3.14 -5.73 21.01
CA GLU A 191 -2.05 -5.99 21.95
C GLU A 191 -2.06 -7.45 22.45
N ASP A 192 -3.24 -7.98 22.76
CA ASP A 192 -3.40 -9.36 23.23
C ASP A 192 -3.09 -10.38 22.13
N GLU A 193 -3.31 -10.05 20.86
CA GLU A 193 -2.94 -10.91 19.73
C GLU A 193 -1.42 -11.02 19.59
N VAL A 194 -0.71 -9.89 19.67
CA VAL A 194 0.77 -9.88 19.67
C VAL A 194 1.32 -10.54 20.94
N ARG A 195 0.60 -10.49 22.06
CA ARG A 195 1.02 -11.14 23.31
C ARG A 195 1.17 -12.66 23.17
N TYR A 196 0.40 -13.31 22.29
CA TYR A 196 0.58 -14.75 22.01
C TYR A 196 1.95 -15.10 21.41
N LEU A 197 2.64 -14.13 20.82
CA LEU A 197 3.98 -14.31 20.27
C LEU A 197 5.09 -14.17 21.31
N GLN A 198 4.77 -13.88 22.58
CA GLN A 198 5.78 -13.76 23.63
C GLN A 198 6.61 -15.06 23.73
N SER A 199 7.93 -14.90 23.91
CA SER A 199 8.91 -15.99 23.93
C SER A 199 9.11 -16.72 22.59
N THR A 200 8.55 -16.22 21.48
CA THR A 200 8.86 -16.72 20.13
C THR A 200 9.98 -15.90 19.49
N GLN A 201 10.61 -16.42 18.43
CA GLN A 201 11.62 -15.66 17.68
C GLN A 201 10.98 -14.53 16.84
N ALA A 202 9.76 -14.76 16.32
CA ALA A 202 9.08 -13.84 15.42
C ALA A 202 8.65 -12.52 16.08
N ILE A 203 8.50 -12.49 17.41
CA ILE A 203 8.04 -11.28 18.12
C ILE A 203 9.02 -10.10 17.98
N HIS A 204 10.32 -10.38 17.84
CA HIS A 204 11.33 -9.35 17.65
C HIS A 204 11.12 -8.60 16.32
N ASP A 205 10.72 -9.31 15.26
CA ASP A 205 10.40 -8.70 13.97
C ASP A 205 9.10 -7.90 14.05
N VAL A 206 8.11 -8.34 14.82
CA VAL A 206 6.87 -7.58 15.08
C VAL A 206 7.18 -6.26 15.80
N PHE A 207 8.00 -6.31 16.86
CA PHE A 207 8.42 -5.10 17.57
C PHE A 207 9.19 -4.15 16.67
N SER A 208 10.13 -4.67 15.88
CA SER A 208 10.92 -3.90 14.92
C SER A 208 10.01 -3.25 13.87
N GLN A 209 9.08 -3.99 13.27
CA GLN A 209 8.13 -3.50 12.28
C GLN A 209 7.26 -2.36 12.86
N TYR A 210 6.73 -2.54 14.07
CA TYR A 210 5.89 -1.53 14.72
C TYR A 210 6.69 -0.25 15.04
N LYS A 211 7.88 -0.39 15.66
CA LYS A 211 8.78 0.72 15.99
C LYS A 211 9.26 1.46 14.75
N ASN A 212 9.63 0.75 13.68
CA ASN A 212 10.09 1.33 12.42
C ASN A 212 8.96 2.13 11.74
N THR A 213 7.76 1.56 11.66
CA THR A 213 6.59 2.22 11.06
C THR A 213 6.22 3.48 11.83
N ALA A 214 6.16 3.40 13.16
CA ALA A 214 5.88 4.56 14.01
C ALA A 214 6.95 5.66 13.88
N ARG A 215 8.24 5.29 13.82
CA ARG A 215 9.36 6.22 13.60
C ARG A 215 9.25 6.92 12.26
N GLN A 216 9.01 6.16 11.19
CA GLN A 216 8.92 6.68 9.83
C GLN A 216 7.71 7.60 9.68
N TYR A 217 6.53 7.20 10.18
CA TYR A 217 5.36 8.08 10.21
C TYR A 217 5.67 9.42 10.90
N ALA A 218 6.24 9.38 12.10
CA ALA A 218 6.54 10.58 12.87
C ALA A 218 7.59 11.47 12.18
N TYR A 219 8.62 10.86 11.58
CA TYR A 219 9.62 11.55 10.78
C TYR A 219 8.98 12.27 9.59
N PHE A 220 8.23 11.53 8.76
CA PHE A 220 7.64 12.09 7.54
C PHE A 220 6.51 13.06 7.84
N TYR A 221 5.77 12.89 8.93
CA TYR A 221 4.79 13.90 9.38
C TYR A 221 5.49 15.24 9.59
N LYS A 222 6.62 15.25 10.32
CA LYS A 222 7.41 16.47 10.50
C LYS A 222 7.94 17.01 9.17
N VAL A 223 8.55 16.15 8.34
CA VAL A 223 9.10 16.56 7.03
C VAL A 223 8.03 17.20 6.14
N ILE A 224 6.86 16.57 6.00
CA ILE A 224 5.76 17.08 5.18
C ILE A 224 5.28 18.44 5.72
N GLN A 225 5.21 18.61 7.03
CA GLN A 225 4.77 19.87 7.63
C GLN A 225 5.81 20.99 7.50
N THR A 226 7.11 20.70 7.49
CA THR A 226 8.17 21.73 7.51
C THR A 226 8.90 21.96 6.18
N HIS A 227 8.99 20.96 5.30
CA HIS A 227 9.83 21.03 4.11
C HIS A 227 9.12 21.74 2.95
N PRO A 228 9.73 22.75 2.30
CA PRO A 228 9.09 23.47 1.19
C PRO A 228 8.69 22.59 -0.01
N HIS A 229 9.47 21.57 -0.33
CA HIS A 229 9.18 20.64 -1.44
C HIS A 229 7.98 19.72 -1.17
N ALA A 230 7.47 19.66 0.06
CA ALA A 230 6.25 18.95 0.40
C ALA A 230 4.98 19.80 0.28
N ASN A 231 5.09 21.12 0.02
CA ASN A 231 3.94 22.04 0.05
C ASN A 231 2.88 21.76 -1.03
N LYS A 232 3.26 21.08 -2.13
CA LYS A 232 2.33 20.69 -3.20
C LYS A 232 1.77 19.28 -3.02
N LEU A 233 2.22 18.54 -2.01
CA LEU A 233 1.72 17.19 -1.79
C LEU A 233 0.32 17.27 -1.20
N PRO A 234 -0.62 16.41 -1.64
CA PRO A 234 -1.94 16.32 -0.99
C PRO A 234 -1.82 15.93 0.50
N LEU A 235 -0.73 15.24 0.86
CA LEU A 235 -0.39 14.86 2.23
C LEU A 235 -0.12 16.06 3.16
N LYS A 236 0.09 17.26 2.60
CA LYS A 236 0.26 18.49 3.39
C LYS A 236 -1.01 18.82 4.18
N ASP A 237 -2.16 18.60 3.56
CA ASP A 237 -3.47 18.91 4.13
C ASP A 237 -3.93 17.82 5.10
N SER A 238 -3.68 16.55 4.78
CA SER A 238 -4.01 15.42 5.64
C SER A 238 -3.04 14.25 5.43
N PHE A 239 -2.34 13.89 6.50
CA PHE A 239 -1.49 12.70 6.57
C PHE A 239 -1.62 12.09 7.98
N THR A 240 -2.33 10.98 8.07
CA THR A 240 -2.61 10.30 9.34
C THR A 240 -1.69 9.09 9.53
N TYR A 241 -1.64 8.59 10.76
CA TYR A 241 -0.95 7.32 11.01
C TYR A 241 -1.65 6.17 10.26
N GLU A 242 -2.97 6.25 10.06
CA GLU A 242 -3.70 5.23 9.32
C GLU A 242 -3.36 5.22 7.83
N ASP A 243 -3.17 6.39 7.23
CA ASP A 243 -2.66 6.49 5.85
C ASP A 243 -1.32 5.77 5.73
N TYR A 244 -0.40 6.06 6.65
CA TYR A 244 0.94 5.48 6.59
C TYR A 244 0.93 3.97 6.83
N ARG A 245 0.18 3.51 7.84
CA ARG A 245 0.02 2.08 8.15
C ARG A 245 -0.58 1.33 6.95
N TRP A 246 -1.63 1.87 6.34
CA TRP A 246 -2.25 1.31 5.14
C TRP A 246 -1.26 1.24 3.97
N ALA A 247 -0.51 2.31 3.72
CA ALA A 247 0.40 2.37 2.58
C ALA A 247 1.57 1.39 2.71
N VAL A 248 2.21 1.30 3.88
CA VAL A 248 3.31 0.34 4.08
C VAL A 248 2.81 -1.10 4.06
N SER A 249 1.60 -1.38 4.58
CA SER A 249 0.98 -2.70 4.49
C SER A 249 0.63 -3.07 3.04
N SER A 250 0.11 -2.11 2.26
CA SER A 250 -0.13 -2.29 0.83
C SER A 250 1.15 -2.67 0.10
N VAL A 251 2.24 -1.95 0.35
CA VAL A 251 3.53 -2.21 -0.29
C VAL A 251 4.13 -3.53 0.17
N MET A 252 4.21 -3.82 1.47
CA MET A 252 4.88 -5.03 1.95
C MET A 252 4.16 -6.32 1.55
N THR A 253 2.83 -6.27 1.34
CA THR A 253 2.03 -7.42 0.93
C THR A 253 1.98 -7.64 -0.58
N ARG A 254 2.39 -6.64 -1.40
CA ARG A 254 2.18 -6.65 -2.86
C ARG A 254 3.37 -6.19 -3.71
N GLN A 255 4.46 -5.70 -3.11
CA GLN A 255 5.61 -5.21 -3.89
C GLN A 255 6.38 -6.37 -4.53
N ASN A 256 6.92 -6.10 -5.72
CA ASN A 256 7.73 -7.01 -6.49
C ASN A 256 9.02 -6.33 -6.92
N GLN A 257 10.08 -7.11 -7.15
CA GLN A 257 11.28 -6.63 -7.81
C GLN A 257 11.19 -6.93 -9.31
N ILE A 258 11.40 -5.91 -10.13
CA ILE A 258 11.43 -6.03 -11.59
C ILE A 258 12.69 -5.35 -12.13
N PRO A 259 13.18 -5.71 -13.32
CA PRO A 259 14.24 -4.96 -13.96
C PRO A 259 13.77 -3.55 -14.33
N THR A 260 14.70 -2.60 -14.32
CA THR A 260 14.51 -1.28 -14.93
C THR A 260 14.32 -1.41 -16.45
N GLU A 261 13.80 -0.37 -17.11
CA GLU A 261 13.54 -0.38 -18.57
C GLU A 261 14.79 -0.73 -19.41
N ASP A 262 15.97 -0.32 -18.94
CA ASP A 262 17.26 -0.63 -19.57
C ASP A 262 17.84 -2.00 -19.18
N GLY A 263 17.16 -2.77 -18.32
CA GLY A 263 17.60 -4.07 -17.81
C GLY A 263 18.82 -4.03 -16.89
N SER A 264 19.36 -2.85 -16.57
CA SER A 264 20.66 -2.72 -15.89
C SER A 264 20.59 -2.86 -14.37
N ARG A 265 19.42 -2.61 -13.78
CA ARG A 265 19.18 -2.58 -12.34
C ARG A 265 17.82 -3.20 -12.03
N VAL A 266 17.57 -3.41 -10.73
CA VAL A 266 16.26 -3.78 -10.22
C VAL A 266 15.58 -2.58 -9.57
N THR A 267 14.27 -2.50 -9.69
CA THR A 267 13.41 -1.53 -9.02
C THR A 267 12.25 -2.24 -8.33
N LEU A 268 11.60 -1.56 -7.38
CA LEU A 268 10.40 -2.07 -6.73
C LEU A 268 9.16 -1.58 -7.49
N ALA A 269 8.16 -2.45 -7.61
CA ALA A 269 6.92 -2.16 -8.29
C ALA A 269 5.70 -2.78 -7.59
N LEU A 270 4.55 -2.11 -7.70
CA LEU A 270 3.23 -2.72 -7.55
C LEU A 270 2.72 -3.09 -8.95
N ILE A 271 2.17 -4.30 -9.10
CA ILE A 271 1.74 -4.85 -10.38
C ILE A 271 0.22 -5.07 -10.33
N PRO A 272 -0.58 -4.07 -10.76
CA PRO A 272 -2.03 -4.18 -10.75
C PRO A 272 -2.52 -5.41 -11.51
N LEU A 273 -3.70 -5.90 -11.14
CA LEU A 273 -4.35 -7.08 -11.72
C LEU A 273 -3.69 -8.40 -11.34
N TRP A 274 -2.39 -8.55 -11.60
CA TRP A 274 -1.64 -9.75 -11.25
C TRP A 274 -1.54 -9.95 -9.74
N ASP A 275 -1.40 -8.87 -8.96
CA ASP A 275 -1.33 -8.92 -7.49
C ASP A 275 -2.66 -9.25 -6.78
N MET A 276 -3.69 -9.60 -7.56
CA MET A 276 -4.93 -10.22 -7.09
C MET A 276 -4.84 -11.75 -7.06
N CYS A 277 -3.79 -12.36 -7.60
CA CYS A 277 -3.55 -13.80 -7.41
C CYS A 277 -3.21 -14.07 -5.94
N ASN A 278 -3.92 -15.02 -5.32
CA ASN A 278 -3.60 -15.50 -3.99
C ASN A 278 -2.45 -16.51 -4.04
N HIS A 279 -1.82 -16.80 -2.90
CA HIS A 279 -0.69 -17.73 -2.85
C HIS A 279 -1.15 -19.20 -2.81
N THR A 280 -0.41 -20.08 -3.49
CA THR A 280 -0.39 -21.52 -3.23
C THR A 280 1.04 -22.05 -3.30
N ASN A 281 1.28 -23.23 -2.73
CA ASN A 281 2.57 -23.92 -2.87
C ASN A 281 2.86 -24.27 -4.34
N GLY A 282 4.08 -23.99 -4.80
CA GLY A 282 4.49 -24.23 -6.18
C GLY A 282 5.87 -23.63 -6.50
N LEU A 283 6.14 -23.46 -7.80
CA LEU A 283 7.31 -22.75 -8.31
C LEU A 283 6.91 -21.34 -8.75
N ILE A 284 7.89 -20.43 -8.82
CA ILE A 284 7.66 -19.10 -9.40
C ILE A 284 7.43 -19.25 -10.90
N THR A 285 6.25 -18.85 -11.37
CA THR A 285 5.85 -18.88 -12.79
C THR A 285 5.56 -17.50 -13.36
N THR A 286 5.96 -16.45 -12.64
CA THR A 286 5.86 -15.07 -13.10
C THR A 286 7.26 -14.54 -13.39
N GLY A 287 7.45 -13.98 -14.57
CA GLY A 287 8.68 -13.37 -15.04
C GLY A 287 8.44 -11.96 -15.58
N TYR A 288 9.54 -11.26 -15.83
CA TYR A 288 9.50 -9.97 -16.54
C TYR A 288 10.07 -10.15 -17.94
N ASN A 289 9.26 -9.86 -18.96
CA ASN A 289 9.68 -9.86 -20.35
C ASN A 289 10.18 -8.46 -20.71
N LEU A 290 11.51 -8.32 -20.90
CA LEU A 290 12.15 -7.06 -21.27
C LEU A 290 11.92 -6.66 -22.73
N GLU A 291 11.66 -7.62 -23.62
CA GLU A 291 11.43 -7.34 -25.05
C GLU A 291 10.07 -6.68 -25.26
N ASP A 292 9.04 -7.18 -24.56
CA ASP A 292 7.68 -6.65 -24.60
C ASP A 292 7.38 -5.63 -23.48
N ASP A 293 8.37 -5.35 -22.62
CA ASP A 293 8.30 -4.48 -21.44
C ASP A 293 7.06 -4.70 -20.55
N ARG A 294 6.86 -5.97 -20.14
CA ARG A 294 5.67 -6.38 -19.35
C ARG A 294 5.97 -7.54 -18.40
N CYS A 295 5.18 -7.62 -17.34
CA CYS A 295 5.11 -8.81 -16.49
C CYS A 295 4.32 -9.90 -17.22
N GLU A 296 4.77 -11.15 -17.12
CA GLU A 296 4.13 -12.32 -17.71
C GLU A 296 3.99 -13.43 -16.68
N CYS A 297 2.81 -14.04 -16.58
CA CYS A 297 2.51 -15.12 -15.67
C CYS A 297 1.95 -16.31 -16.46
N VAL A 298 2.67 -17.43 -16.39
CA VAL A 298 2.18 -18.70 -16.90
C VAL A 298 1.49 -19.48 -15.77
N ALA A 299 0.48 -20.27 -16.13
CA ALA A 299 -0.28 -21.03 -15.15
C ALA A 299 0.60 -22.07 -14.45
N LEU A 300 0.61 -22.05 -13.11
CA LEU A 300 1.38 -22.97 -12.28
C LEU A 300 0.96 -24.45 -12.46
N ARG A 301 -0.32 -24.66 -12.76
CA ARG A 301 -0.94 -25.96 -12.98
C ARG A 301 -2.17 -25.79 -13.88
N ASP A 302 -2.83 -26.88 -14.21
CA ASP A 302 -4.15 -26.81 -14.82
C ASP A 302 -5.15 -26.16 -13.85
N PHE A 303 -5.95 -25.21 -14.35
CA PHE A 303 -7.09 -24.62 -13.67
C PHE A 303 -8.35 -24.86 -14.50
N ARG A 304 -9.35 -25.49 -13.91
CA ARG A 304 -10.65 -25.64 -14.57
C ARG A 304 -11.48 -24.37 -14.43
N ALA A 305 -12.44 -24.16 -15.32
CA ALA A 305 -13.44 -23.12 -15.15
C ALA A 305 -14.12 -23.23 -13.77
N GLY A 306 -14.15 -22.13 -13.02
CA GLY A 306 -14.66 -22.07 -11.65
C GLY A 306 -13.60 -22.28 -10.55
N GLU A 307 -12.37 -22.69 -10.88
CA GLU A 307 -11.29 -22.81 -9.90
C GLU A 307 -10.57 -21.47 -9.66
N GLN A 308 -10.13 -21.26 -8.43
CA GLN A 308 -9.27 -20.14 -8.06
C GLN A 308 -7.90 -20.29 -8.72
N LYS A 309 -7.39 -19.18 -9.27
CA LYS A 309 -6.03 -19.05 -9.77
C LYS A 309 -5.14 -18.61 -8.62
N SER A 310 -4.14 -19.43 -8.32
CA SER A 310 -3.15 -19.21 -7.28
C SER A 310 -1.74 -19.48 -7.80
#